data_AF-A0A5P9CT53-F1
#
_entry.id   AF-A0A5P9CT53-F1
#
_cell.length_a   1.000
_cell.length_b   1.000
_cell.length_c   1.000
_cell.angle_alpha   90.00
_cell.angle_beta   90.00
_cell.angle_gamma   90.00
#
_symmetry.space_group_name_H-M   'P 1'
#
loop_
_entity.id
_entity.type
_entity.pdbx_description
1 polymer ?
#
loop_
_entity_poly.entity_id
_entity_poly.type
_entity_poly.pdbx_seq_one_letter_code
_entity_poly.pdbx_strand_id
1 'polypeptide(L)'
;MFKKSLATVAMSVMLAACNSDLPNATEEQLLKLFGDREEMGITLISSHMIECLDLISDDAVRFYVDFSDETTSDFTTTCYKWLHERIEQADQNPMGYTMAHLEDPELGLLLKQLREKQDKLITELREQERAEIAERRRAENEERDRHNIEELEQAKAETTPD
;
A
#
# COMPACT_ATOMS: atom_id res chain seq x y z
N MET A 1 0.63 69.12 -23.93
CA MET A 1 0.69 67.74 -24.47
C MET A 1 0.50 66.76 -23.34
N PHE A 2 -0.50 65.90 -23.48
CA PHE A 2 -0.82 64.81 -22.55
C PHE A 2 0.32 63.78 -22.52
N LYS A 3 0.67 63.28 -21.34
CA LYS A 3 0.26 61.92 -20.93
C LYS A 3 0.59 61.67 -19.46
N LYS A 4 -0.49 61.37 -18.74
CA LYS A 4 -0.53 60.78 -17.42
C LYS A 4 -0.14 59.30 -17.51
N SER A 5 0.13 58.75 -16.34
CA SER A 5 -0.31 57.42 -15.88
C SER A 5 0.76 56.33 -15.71
N LEU A 6 0.98 56.09 -14.41
CA LEU A 6 0.77 54.84 -13.70
C LEU A 6 1.95 53.86 -13.58
N ALA A 7 2.47 53.85 -12.34
CA ALA A 7 3.14 52.73 -11.72
C ALA A 7 2.35 51.44 -11.92
N THR A 8 2.99 50.43 -12.51
CA THR A 8 2.48 49.06 -12.52
C THR A 8 3.15 48.33 -11.37
N VAL A 9 2.46 48.31 -10.23
CA VAL A 9 2.68 47.31 -9.18
C VAL A 9 2.13 46.00 -9.74
N ALA A 10 3.01 45.10 -10.19
CA ALA A 10 2.62 43.72 -10.44
C ALA A 10 2.69 42.98 -9.10
N MET A 11 1.61 43.06 -8.34
CA MET A 11 1.26 42.09 -7.30
C MET A 11 1.12 40.73 -7.97
N SER A 12 2.14 39.88 -7.90
CA SER A 12 2.01 38.44 -8.12
C SER A 12 1.57 37.79 -6.81
N VAL A 13 0.28 37.99 -6.50
CA VAL A 13 -0.43 37.37 -5.37
C VAL A 13 -1.36 36.29 -5.94
N MET A 14 -1.14 35.06 -5.48
CA MET A 14 -2.10 33.97 -5.33
C MET A 14 -2.73 33.35 -6.59
N LEU A 15 -2.21 32.17 -6.97
CA LEU A 15 -2.92 31.13 -7.73
C LEU A 15 -2.58 29.74 -7.14
N ALA A 16 -2.70 29.60 -5.82
CA ALA A 16 -2.58 28.30 -5.14
C ALA A 16 -3.78 28.09 -4.21
N ALA A 17 -4.99 28.10 -4.77
CA ALA A 17 -6.22 27.66 -4.10
C ALA A 17 -7.37 27.61 -5.12
N CYS A 18 -7.31 26.69 -6.10
CA CYS A 18 -8.42 26.37 -7.02
C CYS A 18 -8.25 25.02 -7.73
N ASN A 19 -7.42 24.10 -7.19
CA ASN A 19 -7.45 22.71 -7.65
C ASN A 19 -8.12 21.93 -6.52
N SER A 20 -9.44 21.77 -6.62
CA SER A 20 -10.20 20.81 -5.82
C SER A 20 -9.95 19.37 -6.29
N ASP A 21 -9.42 19.21 -7.49
CA ASP A 21 -9.19 17.91 -8.10
C ASP A 21 -7.95 17.25 -7.49
N LEU A 22 -8.02 15.93 -7.33
CA LEU A 22 -6.88 15.15 -6.87
C LEU A 22 -5.62 15.43 -7.70
N PRO A 23 -4.44 15.55 -7.05
CA PRO A 23 -3.18 15.63 -7.75
C PRO A 23 -3.03 14.44 -8.70
N ASN A 24 -2.62 14.70 -9.94
CA ASN A 24 -2.33 13.64 -10.90
C ASN A 24 -1.11 12.85 -10.42
N ALA A 25 -1.29 11.57 -10.07
CA ALA A 25 -0.24 10.70 -9.58
C ALA A 25 -0.30 9.33 -10.28
N THR A 26 0.88 8.80 -10.60
CA THR A 26 1.03 7.41 -11.06
C THR A 26 0.83 6.42 -9.92
N GLU A 27 0.55 5.15 -10.22
CA GLU A 27 0.43 4.10 -9.20
C GLU A 27 1.71 4.03 -8.35
N GLU A 28 2.89 4.11 -8.96
CA GLU A 28 4.16 4.09 -8.24
C GLU A 28 4.31 5.26 -7.27
N GLN A 29 3.85 6.45 -7.64
CA GLN A 29 3.87 7.63 -6.76
C GLN A 29 2.88 7.49 -5.61
N LEU A 30 1.70 6.93 -5.87
CA LEU A 30 0.72 6.61 -4.82
C LEU A 30 1.26 5.56 -3.86
N LEU A 31 1.93 4.52 -4.35
CA LEU A 31 2.56 3.51 -3.50
C LEU A 31 3.71 4.06 -2.68
N LYS A 32 4.50 4.96 -3.25
CA LYS A 32 5.56 5.63 -2.51
C LYS A 32 4.99 6.48 -1.35
N LEU A 33 3.90 7.20 -1.59
CA LEU A 33 3.30 8.07 -0.58
C LEU A 33 2.41 7.33 0.42
N PHE A 34 1.66 6.32 0.00
CA PHE A 34 0.63 5.68 0.82
C PHE A 34 0.94 4.23 1.18
N GLY A 35 1.95 3.60 0.56
CA GLY A 35 2.40 2.27 0.93
C GLY A 35 3.15 2.27 2.25
N ASP A 36 2.70 1.47 3.21
CA ASP A 36 3.18 1.41 4.60
C ASP A 36 3.52 -0.02 5.06
N ARG A 37 3.39 -0.99 4.16
CA ARG A 37 3.68 -2.40 4.42
C ARG A 37 4.51 -2.97 3.28
N GLU A 38 5.33 -3.98 3.58
CA GLU A 38 6.02 -4.77 2.57
C GLU A 38 5.64 -6.25 2.72
N GLU A 39 5.39 -6.91 1.59
CA GLU A 39 5.13 -8.34 1.56
C GLU A 39 5.61 -8.93 0.23
N MET A 40 6.29 -10.08 0.26
CA MET A 40 6.88 -10.70 -0.94
C MET A 40 7.76 -9.74 -1.77
N GLY A 41 8.40 -8.76 -1.12
CA GLY A 41 9.21 -7.72 -1.81
C GLY A 41 8.39 -6.64 -2.51
N ILE A 42 7.08 -6.56 -2.26
CA ILE A 42 6.16 -5.57 -2.83
C ILE A 42 5.70 -4.62 -1.74
N THR A 43 5.82 -3.32 -1.99
CA THR A 43 5.23 -2.27 -1.14
C THR A 43 3.71 -2.26 -1.32
N LEU A 44 2.97 -2.34 -0.22
CA LEU A 44 1.52 -2.47 -0.14
C LEU A 44 0.88 -1.28 0.59
N ILE A 45 -0.34 -0.95 0.18
CA ILE A 45 -1.23 -0.09 0.96
C ILE A 45 -1.93 -0.96 2.01
N SER A 46 -1.73 -0.67 3.30
CA SER A 46 -2.39 -1.41 4.37
C SER A 46 -3.90 -1.18 4.38
N SER A 47 -4.63 -2.10 5.02
CA SER A 47 -6.05 -1.89 5.33
C SER A 47 -6.25 -0.68 6.24
N HIS A 48 -5.31 -0.43 7.17
CA HIS A 48 -5.39 0.70 8.09
C HIS A 48 -5.34 2.05 7.35
N MET A 49 -4.53 2.18 6.30
CA MET A 49 -4.51 3.35 5.43
C MET A 49 -5.90 3.63 4.84
N ILE A 50 -6.54 2.59 4.29
CA ILE A 50 -7.87 2.69 3.69
C ILE A 50 -8.92 3.04 4.75
N GLU A 51 -8.88 2.40 5.92
CA GLU A 51 -9.79 2.66 7.03
C GLU A 51 -9.67 4.11 7.54
N CYS A 52 -8.45 4.64 7.66
CA CYS A 52 -8.24 6.02 8.07
C CYS A 52 -8.74 7.03 7.04
N LEU A 53 -8.51 6.78 5.74
CA LEU A 53 -9.02 7.64 4.67
C LEU A 53 -10.55 7.62 4.59
N ASP A 54 -11.14 6.43 4.72
CA ASP A 54 -12.59 6.30 4.84
C ASP A 54 -13.07 7.15 6.00
N LEU A 55 -12.54 6.93 7.22
CA LEU A 55 -12.96 7.61 8.44
C LEU A 55 -12.91 9.14 8.37
N ILE A 56 -11.88 9.72 7.75
CA ILE A 56 -11.74 11.18 7.64
C ILE A 56 -12.50 11.78 6.46
N SER A 57 -12.96 10.95 5.52
CA SER A 57 -13.80 11.43 4.42
C SER A 57 -15.18 11.85 4.93
N ASP A 58 -15.72 12.92 4.35
CA ASP A 58 -17.03 13.49 4.73
C ASP A 58 -18.18 12.46 4.67
N ASP A 59 -18.03 11.39 3.88
CA ASP A 59 -19.01 10.32 3.75
C ASP A 59 -19.02 9.34 4.93
N ALA A 60 -17.89 9.11 5.61
CA ALA A 60 -17.81 8.10 6.67
C ALA A 60 -18.23 8.59 8.05
N VAL A 61 -18.28 9.90 8.29
CA VAL A 61 -18.85 10.46 9.53
C VAL A 61 -20.29 9.95 9.77
N ARG A 62 -21.00 9.56 8.70
CA ARG A 62 -22.33 8.94 8.78
C ARG A 62 -22.34 7.46 9.19
N PHE A 63 -21.24 6.73 9.01
CA PHE A 63 -21.14 5.29 9.30
C PHE A 63 -20.73 5.01 10.76
N TYR A 64 -19.99 5.91 11.39
CA TYR A 64 -19.47 5.74 12.76
C TYR A 64 -20.38 6.31 13.87
N VAL A 65 -21.61 6.68 13.54
CA VAL A 65 -22.61 7.27 14.46
C VAL A 65 -23.02 6.32 15.59
N ASP A 66 -22.80 5.00 15.44
CA ASP A 66 -23.14 3.98 16.44
C ASP A 66 -22.06 3.76 17.53
N PHE A 67 -20.90 4.40 17.40
CA PHE A 67 -19.87 4.40 18.45
C PHE A 67 -20.10 5.59 19.40
N SER A 68 -19.80 5.43 20.70
CA SER A 68 -19.83 6.57 21.63
C SER A 68 -18.89 7.68 21.12
N ASP A 69 -19.41 8.90 21.04
CA ASP A 69 -18.74 10.07 20.44
C ASP A 69 -17.25 10.23 20.85
N GLU A 70 -16.90 9.85 22.08
CA GLU A 70 -15.53 9.91 22.61
C GLU A 70 -14.57 8.96 21.89
N THR A 71 -14.98 7.72 21.62
CA THR A 71 -14.12 6.70 21.01
C THR A 71 -13.91 6.96 19.51
N THR A 72 -14.96 7.41 18.83
CA THR A 72 -14.87 7.84 17.42
C THR A 72 -13.98 9.07 17.30
N SER A 73 -14.12 10.05 18.20
CA SER A 73 -13.30 11.26 18.22
C SER A 73 -11.81 10.96 18.35
N ASP A 74 -11.42 10.07 19.26
CA ASP A 74 -10.02 9.69 19.46
C ASP A 74 -9.44 8.95 18.25
N PHE A 75 -10.22 8.06 17.66
CA PHE A 75 -9.80 7.29 16.48
C PHE A 75 -9.66 8.18 15.25
N THR A 76 -10.63 9.06 14.99
CA THR A 76 -10.56 10.06 13.90
C THR A 76 -9.38 11.00 14.10
N THR A 77 -9.15 11.49 15.33
CA THR A 77 -8.00 12.35 15.64
C THR A 77 -6.67 11.64 15.37
N THR A 78 -6.59 10.34 15.69
CA THR A 78 -5.40 9.53 15.45
C THR A 78 -5.14 9.34 13.96
N CYS A 79 -6.17 8.96 13.19
CA CYS A 79 -6.07 8.85 11.74
C CYS A 79 -5.70 10.18 11.08
N TYR A 80 -6.31 11.29 11.51
CA TYR A 80 -6.02 12.62 11.00
C TYR A 80 -4.55 13.00 11.21
N LYS A 81 -4.02 12.82 12.43
CA LYS A 81 -2.61 13.10 12.74
C LYS A 81 -1.67 12.23 11.92
N TRP A 82 -1.93 10.94 11.85
CA TRP A 82 -1.08 10.01 11.13
C TRP A 82 -1.05 10.30 9.61
N LEU A 83 -2.21 10.59 9.02
CA LEU A 83 -2.32 10.99 7.62
C LEU A 83 -1.66 12.34 7.35
N HIS A 84 -1.78 13.29 8.28
CA HIS A 84 -1.10 14.57 8.20
C HIS A 84 0.42 14.41 8.20
N GLU A 85 0.96 13.67 9.17
CA GLU A 85 2.39 13.35 9.26
C GLU A 85 2.90 12.65 7.99
N ARG A 86 2.07 11.82 7.36
CA ARG A 86 2.41 11.15 6.10
C ARG A 86 2.60 12.14 4.95
N ILE A 87 1.66 13.08 4.77
CA ILE A 87 1.71 14.02 3.64
C ILE A 87 2.70 15.18 3.86
N GLU A 88 3.10 15.45 5.10
CA GLU A 88 4.14 16.43 5.43
C GLU A 88 5.55 15.96 5.03
N GLN A 89 5.74 14.67 4.73
CA GLN A 89 7.01 14.14 4.23
C GLN A 89 7.25 14.61 2.79
N ALA A 90 7.88 15.77 2.64
CA ALA A 90 8.09 16.44 1.35
C ALA A 90 8.75 15.55 0.28
N ASP A 91 9.71 14.69 0.67
CA ASP A 91 10.41 13.78 -0.24
C ASP A 91 9.52 12.63 -0.78
N GLN A 92 8.44 12.33 -0.06
CA GLN A 92 7.45 11.31 -0.38
C GLN A 92 6.20 11.90 -1.04
N ASN A 93 5.95 13.20 -0.85
CA ASN A 93 4.80 13.93 -1.39
C ASN A 93 5.20 15.03 -2.41
N PRO A 94 5.92 14.70 -3.50
CA PRO A 94 6.25 15.69 -4.53
C PRO A 94 5.02 16.16 -5.33
N MET A 95 3.89 15.43 -5.21
CA MET A 95 2.65 15.74 -5.94
C MET A 95 1.79 16.80 -5.23
N GLY A 96 2.13 17.15 -3.98
CA GLY A 96 1.41 18.17 -3.22
C GLY A 96 0.04 17.72 -2.73
N TYR A 97 -0.09 16.45 -2.31
CA TYR A 97 -1.26 16.01 -1.56
C TYR A 97 -1.41 16.86 -0.30
N THR A 98 -2.65 17.26 0.00
CA THR A 98 -3.03 18.08 1.15
C THR A 98 -4.11 17.34 1.93
N MET A 99 -4.39 17.74 3.18
CA MET A 99 -5.48 17.12 3.93
C MET A 99 -6.82 17.19 3.20
N ALA A 100 -7.10 18.29 2.49
CA ALA A 100 -8.32 18.41 1.68
C ALA A 100 -8.43 17.32 0.59
N HIS A 101 -7.30 16.90 0.00
CA HIS A 101 -7.30 15.79 -0.96
C HIS A 101 -7.49 14.42 -0.29
N LEU A 102 -7.12 14.30 0.99
CA LEU A 102 -7.25 13.06 1.75
C LEU A 102 -8.67 12.87 2.32
N GLU A 103 -9.37 13.97 2.53
CA GLU A 103 -10.80 14.01 2.88
C GLU A 103 -11.70 13.73 1.66
N ASP A 104 -11.15 13.75 0.44
CA ASP A 104 -11.85 13.43 -0.79
C ASP A 104 -12.08 11.91 -0.93
N PRO A 105 -13.33 11.43 -1.01
CA PRO A 105 -13.64 10.01 -1.14
C PRO A 105 -13.10 9.38 -2.44
N GLU A 106 -12.83 10.16 -3.49
CA GLU A 106 -12.23 9.66 -4.73
C GLU A 106 -10.82 9.10 -4.50
N LEU A 107 -10.04 9.69 -3.58
CA LEU A 107 -8.71 9.16 -3.24
C LEU A 107 -8.83 7.80 -2.55
N GLY A 108 -9.77 7.68 -1.61
CA GLY A 108 -10.06 6.42 -0.93
C GLY A 108 -10.42 5.31 -1.91
N LEU A 109 -11.27 5.61 -2.91
CA LEU A 109 -11.63 4.67 -3.97
C LEU A 109 -10.43 4.28 -4.84
N LEU A 110 -9.60 5.24 -5.23
CA LEU A 110 -8.40 4.99 -6.04
C LEU A 110 -7.42 4.05 -5.31
N LEU A 111 -7.16 4.30 -4.02
CA LEU A 111 -6.26 3.48 -3.22
C LEU A 111 -6.85 2.09 -2.91
N LYS A 112 -8.17 1.97 -2.73
CA LYS A 112 -8.85 0.66 -2.63
C LYS A 112 -8.63 -0.18 -3.88
N GLN A 113 -8.85 0.39 -5.06
CA GLN A 113 -8.62 -0.30 -6.33
C GLN A 113 -7.17 -0.73 -6.51
N LEU A 114 -6.22 0.14 -6.12
CA LEU A 114 -4.81 -0.19 -6.16
C LEU A 114 -4.48 -1.35 -5.21
N ARG A 115 -4.98 -1.30 -3.97
CA ARG A 115 -4.83 -2.38 -2.99
C ARG A 115 -5.41 -3.70 -3.49
N GLU A 116 -6.57 -3.71 -4.14
CA GLU A 116 -7.15 -4.92 -4.73
C GLU A 116 -6.25 -5.54 -5.82
N LYS A 117 -5.58 -4.71 -6.63
CA LYS A 117 -4.59 -5.20 -7.61
C LYS A 117 -3.40 -5.85 -6.90
N GLN A 118 -2.94 -5.23 -5.81
CA GLN A 118 -1.83 -5.76 -5.01
C GLN A 118 -2.18 -7.08 -4.32
N ASP A 119 -3.37 -7.20 -3.75
CA ASP A 119 -3.84 -8.44 -3.10
C ASP A 119 -3.90 -9.62 -4.09
N LYS A 120 -4.33 -9.36 -5.33
CA LYS A 120 -4.33 -10.37 -6.40
C LYS A 120 -2.90 -10.81 -6.73
N LEU A 121 -1.99 -9.87 -6.94
CA LEU A 121 -0.59 -10.15 -7.24
C LEU A 121 0.09 -10.95 -6.11
N ILE A 122 -0.13 -10.56 -4.85
CA ILE A 122 0.40 -11.27 -3.68
C ILE A 122 -0.16 -12.70 -3.60
N THR A 123 -1.44 -12.88 -3.91
CA THR A 123 -2.06 -14.21 -3.93
C THR A 123 -1.41 -15.10 -4.99
N GLU A 124 -1.20 -14.59 -6.19
CA GLU A 124 -0.51 -15.30 -7.27
C GLU A 124 0.93 -15.67 -6.88
N LEU A 125 1.68 -14.74 -6.28
CA LEU A 125 3.05 -15.01 -5.83
C LEU A 125 3.11 -16.07 -4.73
N ARG A 126 2.17 -16.05 -3.78
CA ARG A 126 2.06 -17.08 -2.74
C ARG A 126 1.69 -18.45 -3.32
N GLU A 127 0.91 -18.49 -4.39
CA GLU A 127 0.60 -19.75 -5.08
C GLU A 127 1.81 -20.30 -5.82
N GLN A 128 2.57 -19.44 -6.51
CA GLN A 128 3.82 -19.80 -7.16
C GLN A 128 4.85 -20.32 -6.15
N GLU A 129 5.10 -19.60 -5.06
CA GLU A 129 6.03 -20.02 -4.00
C GLU A 129 5.61 -21.37 -3.40
N ARG A 130 4.31 -21.58 -3.14
CA ARG A 130 3.80 -22.85 -2.64
C ARG A 130 4.01 -23.99 -3.64
N ALA A 131 3.82 -23.75 -4.93
CA ALA A 131 4.06 -24.73 -5.98
C ALA A 131 5.56 -25.09 -6.06
N GLU A 132 6.44 -24.09 -6.05
CA GLU A 132 7.90 -24.29 -6.07
C GLU A 132 8.40 -25.07 -4.85
N ILE A 133 7.90 -24.76 -3.65
CA ILE A 133 8.22 -25.50 -2.42
C ILE A 133 7.72 -26.94 -2.53
N ALA A 134 6.51 -27.16 -3.06
CA ALA A 134 5.96 -28.49 -3.23
C ALA A 134 6.76 -29.33 -4.23
N GLU A 135 7.19 -28.76 -5.36
CA GLU A 135 8.06 -29.44 -6.32
C GLU A 135 9.43 -29.76 -5.73
N ARG A 136 10.06 -28.80 -5.03
CA ARG A 136 11.34 -29.02 -4.38
C ARG A 136 11.27 -30.15 -3.36
N ARG A 137 10.24 -30.17 -2.50
CA ARG A 137 10.03 -31.24 -1.52
C ARG A 137 9.80 -32.60 -2.18
N ARG A 138 9.12 -32.66 -3.34
CA ARG A 138 8.95 -33.91 -4.09
C ARG A 138 10.30 -34.41 -4.61
N ALA A 139 11.09 -33.55 -5.24
CA ALA A 139 12.42 -33.90 -5.74
C ALA A 139 13.35 -34.37 -4.62
N GLU A 140 13.40 -33.66 -3.49
CA GLU A 140 14.19 -34.04 -2.31
C GLU A 140 13.75 -35.38 -1.71
N ASN A 141 12.44 -35.65 -1.67
CA ASN A 141 11.92 -36.93 -1.19
C ASN A 141 12.28 -38.07 -2.15
N GLU A 142 12.14 -37.88 -3.46
CA GLU A 142 12.51 -38.90 -4.46
C GLU A 142 14.01 -39.20 -4.43
N GLU A 143 14.86 -38.19 -4.24
CA GLU A 143 16.30 -38.38 -4.09
C GLU A 143 16.64 -39.15 -2.81
N ARG A 144 16.01 -38.80 -1.68
CA ARG A 144 16.17 -39.52 -0.42
C ARG A 144 15.70 -40.97 -0.53
N ASP A 145 14.57 -41.21 -1.20
CA ASP A 145 14.04 -42.56 -1.39
C ASP A 145 14.96 -43.41 -2.27
N ARG A 146 15.55 -42.84 -3.33
CA ARG A 146 16.59 -43.52 -4.13
C ARG A 146 17.81 -43.89 -3.29
N HIS A 147 18.34 -42.94 -2.51
CA HIS A 147 19.50 -43.18 -1.65
C HIS A 147 19.22 -44.29 -0.62
N ASN A 148 18.05 -44.27 0.01
CA ASN A 148 17.65 -45.30 0.98
C ASN A 148 17.54 -46.70 0.35
N ILE A 149 17.05 -46.80 -0.89
CA ILE A 149 16.98 -48.08 -1.62
C ILE A 149 18.38 -48.60 -1.90
N GLU A 150 19.29 -47.75 -2.39
CA GLU A 150 20.69 -48.12 -2.67
C GLU A 150 21.41 -48.62 -1.41
N GLU A 151 21.26 -47.93 -0.27
CA GLU A 151 21.83 -48.37 1.01
C GLU A 151 21.27 -49.72 1.47
N LEU A 152 19.96 -49.95 1.33
CA LEU A 152 19.34 -51.23 1.68
C LEU A 152 19.82 -52.38 0.79
N GLU A 153 20.04 -52.13 -0.51
CA GLU A 153 20.60 -53.12 -1.44
C GLU A 153 22.05 -53.46 -1.10
N GLN A 154 22.88 -52.46 -0.79
CA GLN A 154 24.26 -52.67 -0.34
C GLN A 154 24.31 -53.48 0.97
N ALA A 155 23.52 -53.10 1.97
CA ALA A 155 23.46 -53.81 3.24
C ALA A 155 23.01 -55.28 3.10
N LYS A 156 22.11 -55.58 2.17
CA LYS A 156 21.70 -56.96 1.86
C LYS A 156 22.80 -57.76 1.15
N ALA A 157 23.54 -57.13 0.24
CA ALA A 157 24.66 -57.77 -0.44
C ALA A 157 25.81 -58.11 0.53
N GLU A 158 26.06 -57.26 1.54
CA GLU A 158 27.10 -57.48 2.55
C GLU A 158 26.74 -58.53 3.62
N THR A 159 25.44 -58.80 3.81
CA THR A 159 24.95 -59.71 4.87
C THR A 159 24.59 -61.12 4.39
N THR A 160 24.78 -61.44 3.10
CA THR A 160 24.59 -62.79 2.55
C THR A 160 25.94 -63.52 2.51
N PRO A 161 26.24 -64.48 3.42
CA PRO A 161 27.48 -65.24 3.38
C PRO A 161 27.38 -66.39 2.38
N ASP A 162 28.47 -66.65 1.65
CA ASP A 162 28.69 -67.89 0.85
C ASP A 162 28.57 -69.17 1.70
#